data_AF-A0A368NFJ5-F1
#
_entry.id   AF-A0A368NFJ5-F1
#
_cell.length_a   1.000
_cell.length_b   1.000
_cell.length_c   1.000
_cell.angle_alpha   90.00
_cell.angle_beta   90.00
_cell.angle_gamma   90.00
#
_symmetry.space_group_name_H-M   'P 1'
#
loop_
_entity.id
_entity.type
_entity.pdbx_description
1 polymer ?
#
loop_
_entity_poly.entity_id
_entity_poly.type
_entity_poly.pdbx_seq_one_letter_code
_entity_poly.pdbx_strand_id
1 'polypeptide(L)'
;MRTLRAVNRQLLKAIEAPPDTGEEERLDRLAASFWARTRHEEYPLDPGSLCRLRYKLRRIAERTHEQRARHLWRARELLDEYAAEHPPRRHT
;
A
#
# COMPACT_ATOMS: atom_id res chain seq x y z
N MET A 1 -6.46 4.93 -13.45
CA MET A 1 -5.49 4.41 -12.47
C MET A 1 -4.86 5.49 -11.57
N ARG A 2 -5.65 6.45 -11.05
CA ARG A 2 -5.11 7.56 -10.20
C ARG A 2 -4.79 7.09 -8.77
N THR A 3 -5.52 6.08 -8.30
CA THR A 3 -5.55 5.60 -6.91
C THR A 3 -4.32 4.77 -6.52
N LEU A 4 -3.94 3.72 -7.27
CA LEU A 4 -2.73 2.93 -6.96
C LEU A 4 -1.43 3.75 -7.05
N ARG A 5 -1.36 4.70 -7.98
CA ARG A 5 -0.24 5.66 -8.05
C ARG A 5 -0.19 6.55 -6.81
N ALA A 6 -1.35 6.95 -6.28
CA ALA A 6 -1.44 7.70 -5.03
C ALA A 6 -1.01 6.85 -3.82
N VAL A 7 -1.37 5.57 -3.77
CA VAL A 7 -0.87 4.61 -2.76
C VAL A 7 0.66 4.57 -2.81
N ASN A 8 1.24 4.37 -4.00
CA ASN A 8 2.69 4.32 -4.16
C ASN A 8 3.37 5.63 -3.72
N ARG A 9 2.76 6.78 -4.00
CA ARG A 9 3.28 8.08 -3.55
C ARG A 9 3.32 8.21 -2.03
N GLN A 10 2.32 7.66 -1.31
CA GLN A 10 2.36 7.65 0.15
C GLN A 10 3.43 6.71 0.69
N LEU A 11 3.67 5.57 0.03
CA LEU A 11 4.77 4.67 0.38
C LEU A 11 6.13 5.35 0.24
N LEU A 12 6.35 6.10 -0.84
CA LEU A 12 7.60 6.86 -1.03
C LEU A 12 7.81 7.90 0.09
N LYS A 13 6.76 8.63 0.48
CA LYS A 13 6.84 9.56 1.63
C LYS A 13 7.15 8.84 2.95
N ALA A 14 6.65 7.62 3.13
CA ALA A 14 6.95 6.81 4.30
C ALA A 14 8.43 6.36 4.32
N ILE A 15 9.04 6.11 3.15
CA ILE A 15 10.45 5.76 2.98
C ILE A 15 11.36 6.96 3.25
N GLU A 16 10.94 8.17 2.87
CA GLU A 16 11.68 9.41 3.14
C GLU A 16 11.82 9.73 4.64
N ALA A 17 10.98 9.15 5.51
CA ALA A 17 11.13 9.28 6.96
C ALA A 17 12.40 8.56 7.46
N PRO A 18 13.08 9.06 8.51
CA PRO A 18 14.32 8.47 9.04
C PRO A 18 14.25 6.95 9.29
N PRO A 19 15.33 6.18 9.02
CA PRO A 19 15.34 4.73 9.17
C PRO A 19 15.67 4.30 10.61
N ASP A 20 14.69 4.34 11.50
CA ASP A 20 14.85 4.09 12.94
C ASP A 20 13.90 3.00 13.49
N THR A 21 13.19 2.27 12.62
CA THR A 21 12.11 1.36 13.04
C THR A 21 12.38 -0.13 12.77
N GLY A 22 13.36 -0.45 11.91
CA GLY A 22 13.63 -1.83 11.47
C GLY A 22 12.61 -2.38 10.45
N GLU A 23 11.64 -1.58 10.01
CA GLU A 23 10.64 -1.96 9.00
C GLU A 23 10.96 -1.40 7.59
N GLU A 24 12.08 -0.72 7.41
CA GLU A 24 12.47 -0.01 6.19
C GLU A 24 12.55 -0.96 4.99
N GLU A 25 13.25 -2.10 5.14
CA GLU A 25 13.38 -3.08 4.06
C GLU A 25 12.03 -3.71 3.66
N ARG A 26 11.10 -3.83 4.63
CA ARG A 26 9.74 -4.32 4.36
C ARG A 26 8.91 -3.28 3.64
N LEU A 27 9.09 -2.01 3.99
CA LEU A 27 8.45 -0.88 3.35
C LEU A 27 8.94 -0.73 1.89
N ASP A 28 10.25 -0.84 1.65
CA ASP A 28 10.83 -0.80 0.30
C ASP A 28 10.30 -1.94 -0.57
N ARG A 29 10.28 -3.17 -0.03
CA ARG A 29 9.69 -4.32 -0.73
C ARG A 29 8.21 -4.11 -1.03
N LEU A 30 7.47 -3.48 -0.13
CA LEU A 30 6.06 -3.16 -0.35
C LEU A 30 5.88 -2.11 -1.46
N ALA A 31 6.68 -1.03 -1.45
CA ALA A 31 6.67 0.02 -2.46
C ALA A 31 7.03 -0.52 -3.85
N ALA A 32 8.10 -1.31 -3.95
CA ALA A 32 8.49 -1.96 -5.20
C ALA A 32 7.37 -2.87 -5.74
N SER A 33 6.71 -3.61 -4.86
CA SER A 33 5.59 -4.48 -5.23
C SER A 33 4.37 -3.68 -5.72
N PHE A 34 4.10 -2.50 -5.15
CA PHE A 34 3.05 -1.61 -5.65
C PHE A 34 3.40 -1.01 -7.01
N TRP A 35 4.64 -0.55 -7.18
CA TRP A 35 5.12 0.00 -8.44
C TRP A 35 5.07 -1.01 -9.59
N ALA A 36 5.43 -2.27 -9.34
CA ALA A 36 5.28 -3.32 -10.36
C ALA A 36 3.81 -3.43 -10.81
N ARG A 37 2.86 -3.46 -9.87
CA ARG A 37 1.43 -3.57 -10.19
C ARG A 37 0.86 -2.35 -10.92
N THR A 38 1.36 -1.13 -10.65
CA THR A 38 0.95 0.06 -11.42
C THR A 38 1.45 0.06 -12.85
N ARG A 39 2.52 -0.70 -13.16
CA ARG A 39 3.10 -0.82 -14.50
C ARG A 39 2.44 -1.89 -15.35
N HIS A 40 1.92 -2.95 -14.74
CA HIS A 40 1.39 -4.12 -15.46
C HIS A 40 -0.05 -4.01 -15.95
N GLU A 41 -0.72 -2.84 -15.81
CA GLU A 41 -2.16 -2.68 -16.11
C GLU A 41 -3.02 -3.82 -15.53
N GLU A 42 -2.57 -4.40 -14.40
CA GLU A 42 -3.28 -5.51 -13.77
C GLU A 42 -4.66 -4.99 -13.34
N TYR A 43 -5.69 -5.52 -14.03
CA TYR A 43 -7.11 -5.52 -13.70
C TYR A 43 -7.33 -5.81 -12.20
N PRO A 44 -8.50 -5.46 -11.61
CA PRO A 44 -8.67 -5.28 -10.17
C PRO A 44 -7.98 -6.32 -9.31
N LEU A 45 -7.24 -5.83 -8.31
CA LEU A 45 -6.62 -6.67 -7.29
C LEU A 45 -7.64 -7.67 -6.73
N ASP A 46 -7.25 -8.95 -6.67
CA ASP A 46 -8.10 -9.96 -6.08
C ASP A 46 -8.34 -9.68 -4.57
N PRO A 47 -9.45 -10.17 -3.99
CA PRO A 47 -9.78 -9.89 -2.58
C PRO A 47 -8.68 -10.32 -1.61
N GLY A 48 -8.00 -11.43 -1.90
CA GLY A 48 -6.90 -11.95 -1.07
C GLY A 48 -5.69 -11.03 -1.10
N SER A 49 -5.32 -10.51 -2.26
CA SER A 49 -4.25 -9.53 -2.41
C SER A 49 -4.58 -8.21 -1.71
N LEU A 50 -5.81 -7.69 -1.86
CA LEU A 50 -6.25 -6.50 -1.12
C LEU A 50 -6.13 -6.71 0.40
N CYS A 51 -6.61 -7.85 0.91
CA CYS A 51 -6.54 -8.18 2.34
C CYS A 51 -5.08 -8.24 2.84
N ARG A 52 -4.20 -8.91 2.10
CA ARG A 52 -2.76 -9.00 2.44
C ARG A 52 -2.08 -7.64 2.45
N LEU A 53 -2.37 -6.78 1.46
CA LEU A 53 -1.79 -5.44 1.38
C LEU A 53 -2.26 -4.54 2.52
N ARG A 54 -3.56 -4.57 2.84
CA ARG A 54 -4.14 -3.87 4.00
C ARG A 54 -3.46 -4.30 5.30
N TYR A 55 -3.28 -5.61 5.49
CA TYR A 55 -2.63 -6.16 6.67
C TYR A 55 -1.17 -5.70 6.78
N LYS A 56 -0.41 -5.76 5.68
CA LYS A 56 0.99 -5.31 5.66
C LYS A 56 1.12 -3.81 5.99
N LEU A 57 0.32 -2.96 5.36
CA LEU A 57 0.30 -1.52 5.63
C LEU A 57 0.01 -1.23 7.11
N ARG A 58 -1.01 -1.87 7.67
CA ARG A 58 -1.37 -1.75 9.09
C ARG A 58 -0.22 -2.20 10.00
N ARG A 59 0.36 -3.38 9.75
CA ARG A 59 1.43 -3.94 10.61
C ARG A 59 2.68 -3.07 10.62
N ILE A 60 3.04 -2.48 9.50
CA ILE A 60 4.16 -1.53 9.43
C ILE A 60 3.77 -0.25 10.16
N ALA A 61 2.57 0.28 9.95
CA ALA A 61 2.12 1.51 10.62
C ALA A 61 2.15 1.40 12.15
N GLU A 62 1.67 0.28 12.69
CA GLU A 62 1.68 -0.02 14.13
C GLU A 62 3.10 -0.12 14.76
N ARG A 63 4.14 -0.29 13.94
CA ARG A 63 5.53 -0.49 14.37
C ARG A 63 6.45 0.67 14.05
N THR A 64 5.91 1.76 13.50
CA THR A 64 6.68 2.91 13.04
C THR A 64 6.27 4.18 13.77
N HIS A 65 7.14 5.20 13.75
CA HIS A 65 6.83 6.50 14.33
C HIS A 65 5.60 7.15 13.67
N GLU A 66 4.97 8.05 14.41
CA GLU A 66 3.68 8.66 14.04
C GLU A 66 3.69 9.29 12.64
N GLN A 67 4.77 9.95 12.24
CA GLN A 67 4.89 10.56 10.92
C GLN A 67 4.86 9.51 9.80
N ARG A 68 5.63 8.42 9.92
CA ARG A 68 5.63 7.31 8.96
C ARG A 68 4.28 6.59 8.98
N ALA A 69 3.74 6.34 10.17
CA ALA A 69 2.44 5.71 10.36
C ALA A 69 1.33 6.48 9.64
N ARG A 70 1.32 7.82 9.71
CA ARG A 70 0.35 8.67 8.98
C ARG A 70 0.35 8.41 7.47
N HIS A 71 1.52 8.28 6.86
CA HIS A 71 1.62 7.96 5.44
C HIS A 71 1.10 6.56 5.12
N LEU A 72 1.38 5.58 5.98
CA LEU A 72 0.92 4.20 5.81
C LEU A 72 -0.59 4.03 6.01
N TRP A 73 -1.17 4.77 6.96
CA TRP A 73 -2.62 4.83 7.13
C TRP A 73 -3.29 5.47 5.92
N ARG A 74 -2.74 6.58 5.41
CA ARG A 74 -3.28 7.21 4.19
C ARG A 74 -3.15 6.30 2.97
N ALA A 75 -2.06 5.54 2.85
CA ALA A 75 -1.88 4.53 1.81
C ALA A 75 -2.97 3.44 1.88
N ARG A 76 -3.36 3.04 3.10
CA ARG A 76 -4.41 2.04 3.33
C ARG A 76 -5.80 2.58 2.94
N GLU A 77 -6.13 3.81 3.29
CA GLU A 77 -7.39 4.46 2.89
C GLU A 77 -7.51 4.54 1.36
N LEU A 78 -6.44 4.97 0.67
CA LEU A 78 -6.41 5.03 -0.79
C LEU A 78 -6.56 3.64 -1.44
N LEU A 79 -6.11 2.58 -0.76
CA LEU A 79 -6.34 1.20 -1.21
C LEU A 79 -7.80 0.78 -1.03
N ASP A 80 -8.47 1.26 0.00
CA ASP A 80 -9.90 1.05 0.22
C ASP A 80 -10.75 1.78 -0.82
N GLU A 81 -10.41 3.04 -1.12
CA GLU A 81 -11.00 3.82 -2.22
C GLU A 81 -10.81 3.09 -3.56
N TYR A 82 -9.60 2.61 -3.86
CA TYR A 82 -9.32 1.83 -5.07
C TYR A 82 -10.21 0.58 -5.18
N ALA A 83 -10.36 -0.17 -4.09
CA ALA A 83 -11.16 -1.39 -4.06
C ALA A 83 -12.66 -1.10 -4.22
N ALA A 84 -13.14 0.05 -3.74
CA ALA A 84 -14.53 0.48 -3.95
C ALA A 84 -14.79 0.87 -5.42
N GLU A 85 -13.83 1.55 -6.06
CA GLU A 85 -13.90 1.90 -7.49
C GLU A 85 -13.74 0.68 -8.42
N HIS A 86 -12.99 -0.33 -7.98
CA HIS A 86 -12.66 -1.52 -8.77
C HIS A 86 -13.00 -2.77 -7.96
N PRO A 87 -14.30 -3.10 -7.78
CA PRO A 87 -14.70 -4.24 -6.99
C PRO A 87 -14.07 -5.51 -7.56
N PRO A 88 -13.49 -6.37 -6.71
CA PRO A 88 -12.85 -7.58 -7.17
C PRO A 88 -13.87 -8.44 -7.92
N ARG A 89 -13.48 -8.94 -9.10
CA ARG A 89 -14.33 -9.87 -9.84
C ARG A 89 -14.52 -11.12 -8.99
N ARG A 90 -15.76 -11.40 -8.59
CA ARG A 90 -16.11 -12.69 -7.99
C ARG A 90 -15.92 -13.74 -9.09
N HIS A 91 -14.90 -14.57 -8.96
CA HIS A 91 -14.86 -15.83 -9.70
C HIS A 91 -15.94 -16.72 -9.08
N THR A 92 -17.09 -16.78 -9.76
CA THR A 92 -18.10 -17.84 -9.57
C THR A 92 -17.57 -19.16 -10.09
#